data_AF-A0A8T3RIA3-F1
#
_entry.id   AF-A0A8T3RIA3-F1
#
_cell.length_a   1.000
_cell.length_b   1.000
_cell.length_c   1.000
_cell.angle_alpha   90.00
_cell.angle_beta   90.00
_cell.angle_gamma   90.00
#
_symmetry.space_group_name_H-M   'P 1'
#
loop_
_entity.id
_entity.type
_entity.pdbx_description
1 polymer ?
#
loop_
_entity_poly.entity_id
_entity_poly.type
_entity_poly.pdbx_seq_one_letter_code
_entity_poly.pdbx_strand_id
1 'polypeptide(L)'
;PRVRLLGKTARNGEVSIDAKTSEELHLFGSAADEGLPRGGNLVVGWKMLKGPGSVTFSAPAQPRTKATFTVPGRYELELSATDSELATALRVVVTVT
;
A
#
# COMPACT_ATOMS: atom_id res chain seq x y z
N PRO A 1 -0.80 -12.46 10.02
CA PRO A 1 -0.96 -11.07 9.49
C PRO A 1 -2.28 -10.73 8.75
N ARG A 2 -2.71 -9.47 8.85
CA ARG A 2 -3.81 -8.82 8.09
C ARG A 2 -3.40 -7.41 7.66
N VAL A 3 -3.84 -6.99 6.46
CA VAL A 3 -3.60 -5.64 5.91
C VAL A 3 -4.90 -4.94 5.49
N ARG A 4 -4.98 -3.62 5.72
CA ARG A 4 -6.13 -2.77 5.34
C ARG A 4 -5.68 -1.36 4.96
N LEU A 5 -6.50 -0.66 4.17
CA LEU A 5 -6.43 0.79 4.00
C LEU A 5 -7.57 1.44 4.77
N LEU A 6 -7.26 2.37 5.67
CA LEU A 6 -8.24 3.00 6.56
C LEU A 6 -9.07 4.03 5.82
N GLY A 7 -10.37 4.10 6.15
CA GLY A 7 -11.30 5.04 5.52
C GLY A 7 -11.65 4.72 4.06
N LYS A 8 -11.22 3.55 3.56
CA LYS A 8 -11.52 3.07 2.21
C LYS A 8 -12.01 1.62 2.30
N THR A 9 -13.06 1.30 1.55
CA THR A 9 -13.57 -0.07 1.47
C THR A 9 -13.06 -0.71 0.19
N ALA A 10 -12.37 -1.84 0.33
CA ALA A 10 -11.96 -2.63 -0.82
C ALA A 10 -13.20 -3.24 -1.50
N ARG A 11 -13.28 -3.14 -2.82
CA ARG A 11 -14.26 -3.86 -3.64
C ARG A 11 -13.51 -4.92 -4.45
N ASN A 12 -13.91 -6.18 -4.34
CA ASN A 12 -13.24 -7.32 -5.00
C ASN A 12 -11.73 -7.43 -4.69
N GLY A 13 -11.31 -7.05 -3.48
CA GLY A 13 -9.89 -7.10 -3.07
C GLY A 13 -9.04 -5.90 -3.51
N GLU A 14 -9.64 -4.89 -4.15
CA GLU A 14 -8.96 -3.68 -4.61
C GLU A 14 -9.56 -2.42 -3.97
N VAL A 15 -8.71 -1.44 -3.65
CA VAL A 15 -9.14 -0.10 -3.23
C VAL A 15 -8.81 0.90 -4.33
N SER A 16 -9.81 1.62 -4.86
CA SER A 16 -9.61 2.64 -5.89
C SER A 16 -9.56 4.06 -5.31
N ILE A 17 -8.61 4.89 -5.76
CA ILE A 17 -8.37 6.26 -5.28
C ILE A 17 -8.01 7.18 -6.46
N ASP A 18 -8.50 8.42 -6.45
CA ASP A 18 -8.06 9.45 -7.40
C ASP A 18 -6.96 10.32 -6.78
N ALA A 19 -5.98 10.71 -7.59
CA ALA A 19 -4.88 11.60 -7.21
C ALA A 19 -4.52 12.54 -8.37
N LYS A 20 -3.71 13.57 -8.07
CA LYS A 20 -3.10 14.44 -9.07
C LYS A 20 -1.60 14.25 -9.11
N THR A 21 -1.02 14.47 -10.28
CA THR A 21 0.43 14.43 -10.49
C THR A 21 1.13 15.48 -9.60
N SER A 22 2.28 15.13 -9.01
CA SER A 22 3.05 15.97 -8.07
C SER A 22 2.36 16.39 -6.75
N GLU A 23 1.12 15.96 -6.49
CA GLU A 23 0.51 16.08 -5.15
C GLU A 23 0.85 14.86 -4.28
N GLU A 24 0.96 15.07 -2.96
CA GLU A 24 1.16 13.97 -2.01
C GLU A 24 -0.17 13.25 -1.75
N LEU A 25 -0.27 12.00 -2.21
CA LEU A 25 -1.36 11.12 -1.81
C LEU A 25 -1.04 10.48 -0.44
N HIS A 26 -1.85 10.78 0.57
CA HIS A 26 -1.74 10.14 1.87
C HIS A 26 -2.39 8.74 1.88
N LEU A 27 -1.59 7.71 2.13
CA LEU A 27 -2.03 6.32 2.22
C LEU A 27 -2.02 5.87 3.68
N PHE A 28 -3.20 5.77 4.28
CA PHE A 28 -3.36 5.36 5.67
C PHE A 28 -3.56 3.85 5.80
N GLY A 29 -2.49 3.07 5.64
CA GLY A 29 -2.54 1.62 5.84
C GLY A 29 -2.57 1.20 7.31
N SER A 30 -2.93 -0.05 7.54
CA SER A 30 -2.73 -0.77 8.80
C SER A 30 -2.31 -2.21 8.52
N ALA A 31 -1.34 -2.70 9.30
CA ALA A 31 -0.98 -4.11 9.35
C ALA A 31 -1.13 -4.59 10.80
N ALA A 32 -1.71 -5.76 10.99
CA ALA A 32 -1.89 -6.38 12.31
C ALA A 32 -1.52 -7.85 12.23
N ASP A 33 -0.98 -8.37 13.31
CA ASP A 33 -0.60 -9.77 13.45
C ASP A 33 -1.10 -10.31 14.78
N GLU A 34 -1.37 -11.60 14.84
CA GLU A 34 -1.79 -12.32 16.04
C GLU A 34 -0.65 -12.54 17.06
N GLY A 35 0.59 -12.20 16.69
CA GLY A 35 1.80 -12.38 17.50
C GLY A 35 2.49 -13.71 17.26
N LEU A 36 2.25 -14.36 16.12
CA LEU A 36 2.85 -15.63 15.74
C LEU A 36 3.59 -15.48 14.39
N PRO A 37 4.73 -16.19 14.20
CA PRO A 37 5.46 -16.96 15.21
C PRO A 37 5.94 -16.09 16.37
N ARG A 38 6.04 -16.67 17.58
CA ARG A 38 6.46 -15.91 18.77
C ARG A 38 7.88 -15.38 18.59
N GLY A 39 8.07 -14.08 18.80
CA GLY A 39 9.35 -13.42 18.54
C GLY A 39 9.63 -13.16 17.04
N GLY A 40 8.69 -13.53 16.16
CA GLY A 40 8.68 -13.11 14.77
C GLY A 40 8.44 -11.61 14.65
N ASN A 41 9.05 -11.01 13.64
CA ASN A 41 8.85 -9.59 13.32
C ASN A 41 7.81 -9.48 12.20
N LEU A 42 6.81 -8.62 12.39
CA LEU A 42 5.91 -8.23 11.31
C LEU A 42 6.63 -7.22 10.41
N VAL A 43 6.97 -7.64 9.20
CA VAL A 43 7.56 -6.79 8.17
C VAL A 43 6.46 -6.26 7.27
N VAL A 44 6.46 -4.95 7.02
CA VAL A 44 5.46 -4.25 6.21
C VAL A 44 6.15 -3.52 5.07
N GLY A 45 5.53 -3.47 3.90
CA GLY A 45 6.10 -2.78 2.74
C GLY A 45 5.08 -2.26 1.74
N TRP A 46 5.34 -1.06 1.22
CA TRP A 46 4.70 -0.51 0.03
C TRP A 46 5.59 -0.71 -1.19
N LYS A 47 4.97 -1.07 -2.31
CA LYS A 47 5.62 -1.07 -3.63
C LYS A 47 4.63 -0.70 -4.74
N MET A 48 5.17 -0.20 -5.84
CA MET A 48 4.43 -0.13 -7.11
C MET A 48 4.53 -1.49 -7.82
N LEU A 49 3.39 -2.04 -8.23
CA LEU A 49 3.31 -3.23 -9.09
C LEU A 49 3.35 -2.84 -10.57
N LYS A 50 2.59 -1.81 -10.95
CA LYS A 50 2.43 -1.35 -12.33
C LYS A 50 2.10 0.14 -12.36
N GLY A 51 2.55 0.82 -13.41
CA GLY A 51 2.21 2.22 -13.66
C GLY A 51 2.99 2.79 -14.84
N PRO A 52 2.54 3.92 -15.43
CA PRO A 52 3.23 4.58 -16.54
C PRO A 52 4.46 5.39 -16.10
N GLY A 53 4.58 5.74 -14.82
CA GLY A 53 5.67 6.54 -14.26
C GLY A 53 6.23 5.96 -12.97
N SER A 54 7.08 6.73 -12.30
CA SER A 54 7.63 6.38 -10.99
C SER A 54 6.71 6.81 -9.85
N VAL A 55 6.71 6.01 -8.78
CA VAL A 55 6.04 6.33 -7.50
C VAL A 55 7.10 6.43 -6.41
N THR A 56 7.14 7.55 -5.71
CA THR A 56 8.01 7.71 -4.53
C THR A 56 7.17 7.59 -3.27
N PHE A 57 7.59 6.70 -2.37
CA PHE A 57 6.99 6.56 -1.06
C PHE A 57 7.87 7.25 -0.01
N SER A 58 7.27 8.11 0.83
CA SER A 58 8.02 8.79 1.89
C SER A 58 8.49 7.83 3.00
N ALA A 59 7.75 6.75 3.23
CA ALA A 59 8.05 5.74 4.23
C ALA A 59 7.62 4.34 3.72
N PRO A 60 8.36 3.74 2.78
CA PRO A 60 7.95 2.49 2.13
C PRO A 60 7.84 1.30 3.09
N ALA A 61 8.56 1.29 4.21
CA ALA A 61 8.51 0.24 5.22
C ALA A 61 7.49 0.51 6.35
N GLN A 62 6.61 1.51 6.18
CA GLN A 62 5.56 1.82 7.15
C GLN A 62 4.17 1.72 6.51
N PRO A 63 3.16 1.21 7.23
CA PRO A 63 1.81 1.10 6.68
C PRO A 63 1.20 2.46 6.34
N ARG A 64 1.57 3.51 7.09
CA ARG A 64 1.21 4.91 6.78
C ARG A 64 2.34 5.55 6.00
N THR A 65 2.08 5.95 4.77
CA THR A 65 3.06 6.61 3.89
C THR A 65 2.39 7.69 3.07
N LYS A 66 3.20 8.55 2.46
CA LYS A 66 2.80 9.39 1.34
C LYS A 66 3.30 8.77 0.05
N ALA A 67 2.55 8.94 -1.04
CA ALA A 67 2.93 8.54 -2.39
C ALA A 67 2.87 9.75 -3.32
N THR A 68 3.91 9.95 -4.12
CA THR A 68 3.96 10.97 -5.18
C THR A 68 4.18 10.30 -6.53
N PHE A 69 3.52 10.84 -7.56
CA PHE A 69 3.49 10.29 -8.92
C PHE A 69 4.04 11.31 -9.91
N THR A 70 4.82 10.83 -10.89
CA THR A 70 5.49 11.69 -11.89
C THR A 70 4.73 11.80 -13.21
N VAL A 71 3.82 10.87 -13.52
CA VAL A 71 3.09 10.82 -14.80
C VAL A 71 1.62 10.49 -14.54
N PRO A 72 0.66 11.17 -15.21
CA PRO A 72 -0.75 10.78 -15.19
C PRO A 72 -0.98 9.33 -15.67
N GLY A 73 -2.01 8.68 -15.14
CA GLY A 73 -2.46 7.36 -15.57
C GLY A 73 -2.80 6.42 -14.41
N ARG A 74 -3.03 5.15 -14.73
CA ARG A 74 -3.45 4.13 -13.77
C ARG A 74 -2.25 3.41 -13.15
N TYR A 75 -2.18 3.43 -11.82
CA TYR A 75 -1.16 2.74 -11.03
C TYR A 75 -1.80 1.61 -10.21
N GLU A 76 -1.06 0.52 -10.05
CA GLU A 76 -1.34 -0.56 -9.11
C GLU A 76 -0.24 -0.54 -8.04
N LEU A 77 -0.62 -0.25 -6.81
CA LEU A 77 0.25 -0.27 -5.63
C LEU A 77 -0.13 -1.46 -4.75
N GLU A 78 0.81 -1.93 -3.95
CA GLU A 78 0.60 -3.01 -3.00
C GLU A 78 1.16 -2.63 -1.62
N LEU A 79 0.33 -2.77 -0.59
CA LEU A 79 0.75 -2.86 0.80
C LEU A 79 0.78 -4.33 1.20
N SER A 80 1.95 -4.84 1.58
CA SER A 80 2.10 -6.20 2.09
C SER A 80 2.53 -6.22 3.55
N ALA A 81 2.19 -7.31 4.24
CA ALA A 81 2.72 -7.63 5.55
C ALA A 81 3.02 -9.13 5.67
N THR A 82 4.15 -9.47 6.27
CA THR A 82 4.57 -10.85 6.51
C THR A 82 5.25 -11.00 7.87
N ASP A 83 5.01 -12.14 8.52
CA ASP A 83 5.59 -12.56 9.80
C ASP A 83 6.63 -13.68 9.62
N SER A 84 7.10 -13.91 8.39
CA SER A 84 7.93 -15.03 7.90
C SER A 84 7.21 -16.37 7.62
N GLU A 85 6.03 -16.61 8.18
CA GLU A 85 5.25 -17.83 7.91
C GLU A 85 4.09 -17.56 6.95
N LEU A 86 3.43 -16.42 7.13
CA LEU A 86 2.31 -15.96 6.35
C LEU A 86 2.65 -14.62 5.69
N ALA A 87 2.08 -14.41 4.51
CA ALA A 87 2.14 -13.15 3.79
C ALA A 87 0.72 -12.75 3.36
N THR A 88 0.38 -11.49 3.59
CA THR A 88 -0.88 -10.90 3.11
C THR A 88 -0.59 -9.61 2.37
N ALA A 89 -1.42 -9.31 1.38
CA ALA A 89 -1.28 -8.14 0.53
C ALA A 89 -2.63 -7.47 0.26
N LEU A 90 -2.60 -6.15 0.10
CA LEU A 90 -3.73 -5.33 -0.32
C LEU A 90 -3.32 -4.56 -1.57
N ARG A 91 -4.09 -4.71 -2.65
CA ARG A 91 -3.92 -3.94 -3.87
C ARG A 91 -4.69 -2.62 -3.79
N VAL A 92 -4.02 -1.54 -4.17
CA VAL A 92 -4.57 -0.19 -4.26
C VAL A 92 -4.38 0.31 -5.68
N VAL A 93 -5.46 0.66 -6.33
CA VAL A 93 -5.44 1.26 -7.66
C VAL A 93 -5.61 2.75 -7.56
N VAL A 94 -4.69 3.47 -8.17
CA VAL A 94 -4.68 4.93 -8.16
C VAL A 94 -4.84 5.43 -9.58
N THR A 95 -5.85 6.25 -9.81
CA THR A 95 -6.00 7.00 -11.06
C THR A 95 -5.40 8.38 -10.84
N VAL A 96 -4.28 8.65 -11.51
CA VAL A 96 -3.59 9.93 -11.45
C VAL A 96 -3.99 10.77 -12.65
N THR A 97 -4.39 12.01 -12.40
CA THR A 97 -4.69 13.01 -13.42
C THR A 97 -3.66 14.13 -13.46
#